data_AF-A0A7S1WLX4-F1
#
_entry.id   AF-A0A7S1WLX4-F1
#
_cell.length_a   1.000
_cell.length_b   1.000
_cell.length_c   1.000
_cell.angle_alpha   90.00
_cell.angle_beta   90.00
_cell.angle_gamma   90.00
#
_symmetry.space_group_name_H-M   'P 1'
#
loop_
_entity.id
_entity.type
_entity.pdbx_description
1 polymer ?
#
loop_
_entity_poly.entity_id
_entity_poly.type
_entity_poly.pdbx_seq_one_letter_code
_entity_poly.pdbx_strand_id
1 'polypeptide(L)'
;GAWFVVGVMLAPACLWMSVLMFAPQPKTSHPETSPERGSTAARKVVFLTAAFLFVYVGIEVAYGGYIDAFSVRWVRSSEVDGANLTAIYWAALCVGRFVAAVATPFVHHARYLGLHLLLAIFSIALLGAMSSDPSAIAPHTRGWWLGVVVPTSLFGFALAPLFPGA
;
A
#
# COMPACT_ATOMS: atom_id res chain seq x y z
N GLY A 1 -16.55 13.83 -5.96
CA GLY A 1 -15.10 13.87 -6.27
C GLY A 1 -14.56 12.45 -6.26
N ALA A 2 -13.94 12.01 -7.34
CA ALA A 2 -13.42 10.64 -7.48
C ALA A 2 -12.47 10.24 -6.33
N TRP A 3 -11.77 11.20 -5.73
CA TRP A 3 -10.88 11.02 -4.58
C TRP A 3 -11.58 10.75 -3.25
N PHE A 4 -12.83 11.21 -3.09
CA PHE A 4 -13.63 10.82 -1.93
C PHE A 4 -13.98 9.33 -2.00
N VAL A 5 -14.21 8.79 -3.20
CA VAL A 5 -14.51 7.37 -3.41
C VAL A 5 -13.28 6.51 -3.13
N VAL A 6 -12.10 6.94 -3.61
CA VAL A 6 -10.82 6.26 -3.31
C VAL A 6 -10.49 6.33 -1.81
N GLY A 7 -10.67 7.49 -1.17
CA GLY A 7 -10.48 7.67 0.26
C GLY A 7 -11.46 6.83 1.11
N VAL A 8 -12.73 6.73 0.69
CA VAL A 8 -13.75 5.88 1.33
C VAL A 8 -13.46 4.40 1.16
N MET A 9 -12.87 3.98 0.03
CA MET A 9 -12.43 2.58 -0.16
C MET A 9 -11.21 2.21 0.69
N LEU A 10 -10.32 3.17 0.98
CA LEU A 10 -9.11 2.95 1.75
C LEU A 10 -9.30 3.12 3.27
N ALA A 11 -10.27 3.92 3.70
CA ALA A 11 -10.62 4.09 5.12
C ALA A 11 -10.90 2.77 5.86
N PRO A 12 -11.69 1.81 5.34
CA PRO A 12 -11.87 0.52 5.99
C PRO A 12 -10.57 -0.32 6.01
N ALA A 13 -9.69 -0.19 5.01
CA ALA A 13 -8.39 -0.86 5.01
C ALA A 13 -7.46 -0.30 6.11
N CYS A 14 -7.38 1.03 6.24
CA CYS A 14 -6.61 1.69 7.31
C CYS A 14 -7.18 1.40 8.71
N LEU A 15 -8.51 1.36 8.85
CA LEU A 15 -9.17 0.97 10.10
C LEU A 15 -8.93 -0.50 10.42
N TRP A 16 -8.98 -1.39 9.43
CA TRP A 16 -8.71 -2.82 9.60
C TRP A 16 -7.25 -3.08 9.98
N MET A 17 -6.31 -2.36 9.37
CA MET A 17 -4.89 -2.40 9.75
C MET A 17 -4.66 -1.87 11.17
N SER A 18 -5.39 -0.84 11.58
CA SER A 18 -5.35 -0.32 12.94
C SER A 18 -5.88 -1.36 13.95
N VAL A 19 -6.93 -2.11 13.59
CA VAL A 19 -7.45 -3.22 14.39
C VAL A 19 -6.45 -4.38 14.48
N LEU A 20 -5.72 -4.68 13.41
CA LEU A 20 -4.66 -5.71 13.42
C LEU A 20 -3.41 -5.30 14.23
N MET A 21 -3.12 -3.99 14.35
CA MET A 21 -2.06 -3.50 15.25
C MET A 21 -2.39 -3.72 16.74
N PHE A 22 -3.67 -3.75 17.11
CA PHE A 22 -4.12 -4.08 18.46
C PHE A 22 -4.40 -5.57 18.67
N ALA A 23 -4.45 -6.38 17.60
CA ALA A 23 -4.57 -7.82 17.71
C ALA A 23 -3.22 -8.41 18.17
N PRO A 24 -3.19 -9.20 19.26
CA PRO A 24 -1.98 -9.86 19.72
C PRO A 24 -1.37 -10.70 18.58
N GLN A 25 -0.15 -10.36 18.19
CA GLN A 25 0.62 -11.16 17.25
C GLN A 25 0.79 -12.57 17.86
N PRO A 26 0.43 -13.66 17.15
CA PRO A 26 0.69 -15.01 17.62
C PRO A 26 2.20 -15.14 17.82
N LYS A 27 2.64 -15.42 19.05
CA LYS A 27 4.05 -15.74 19.31
C LYS A 27 4.37 -17.00 18.52
N THR A 28 5.33 -16.94 17.62
CA THR A 28 5.94 -18.10 16.97
C THR A 28 6.78 -18.85 18.01
N SER A 29 6.12 -19.50 18.97
CA SER A 29 6.72 -20.59 19.73
C SER A 29 6.60 -21.83 18.85
N HIS A 30 7.74 -22.40 18.41
CA HIS A 30 7.81 -23.74 17.84
C HIS A 30 7.00 -24.71 18.71
N PRO A 31 5.83 -25.21 18.27
CA PRO A 31 5.16 -26.26 19.00
C PRO A 31 5.67 -27.57 18.41
N GLU A 32 6.64 -28.18 19.07
CA GLU A 32 6.74 -29.63 19.00
C GLU A 32 5.40 -30.22 19.47
N THR A 33 4.82 -31.04 18.60
CA THR A 33 3.86 -32.12 18.91
C THR A 33 2.59 -31.76 19.70
N SER A 34 1.47 -31.59 18.99
CA SER A 34 0.23 -32.29 19.33
C SER A 34 -0.75 -32.26 18.14
N PRO A 35 -1.21 -33.41 17.63
CA PRO A 35 -2.14 -33.47 16.52
C PRO A 35 -3.57 -33.47 17.07
N GLU A 36 -4.16 -32.33 17.47
CA GLU A 36 -5.60 -32.33 17.73
C GLU A 36 -6.28 -30.96 17.78
N ARG A 37 -7.41 -30.89 17.07
CA ARG A 37 -8.42 -29.83 16.98
C ARG A 37 -8.04 -28.55 16.23
N GLY A 38 -8.61 -28.43 15.03
CA GLY A 38 -8.86 -27.16 14.36
C GLY A 38 -9.69 -26.24 15.26
N SER A 39 -9.01 -25.50 16.14
CA SER A 39 -9.59 -24.50 17.01
C SER A 39 -10.25 -23.42 16.17
N THR A 40 -11.47 -23.02 16.52
CA THR A 40 -12.18 -21.89 15.92
C THR A 40 -11.31 -20.63 15.86
N ALA A 41 -10.34 -20.48 16.77
CA ALA A 41 -9.34 -19.41 16.75
C ALA A 41 -8.41 -19.50 15.52
N ALA A 42 -7.89 -20.68 15.17
CA ALA A 42 -7.06 -20.87 13.98
C ALA A 42 -7.86 -20.58 12.70
N ARG A 43 -9.12 -21.05 12.62
CA ARG A 43 -10.02 -20.74 11.50
C ARG A 43 -10.30 -19.24 11.38
N LYS A 44 -10.52 -18.55 12.50
CA LYS A 44 -10.72 -17.09 12.54
C LYS A 44 -9.48 -16.34 12.07
N VAL A 45 -8.28 -16.73 12.53
CA VAL A 45 -7.02 -16.11 12.09
C VAL A 45 -6.82 -16.30 10.60
N VAL A 46 -6.99 -17.53 10.07
CA VAL A 46 -6.87 -17.80 8.63
C VAL A 46 -7.85 -16.97 7.81
N PHE A 47 -9.12 -16.87 8.24
CA PHE A 47 -10.10 -16.05 7.55
C PHE A 47 -9.74 -14.57 7.57
N LEU A 48 -9.27 -14.05 8.72
CA LEU A 48 -8.87 -12.65 8.88
C LEU A 48 -7.66 -12.31 7.99
N THR A 49 -6.67 -13.21 7.93
CA THR A 49 -5.50 -13.09 7.05
C THR A 49 -5.89 -13.17 5.58
N ALA A 50 -6.77 -14.11 5.20
CA ALA A 50 -7.23 -14.23 3.82
C ALA A 50 -8.01 -13.00 3.35
N ALA A 51 -8.94 -12.49 4.18
CA ALA A 51 -9.69 -11.28 3.89
C ALA A 51 -8.77 -10.05 3.78
N PHE A 52 -7.77 -9.97 4.65
CA PHE A 52 -6.75 -8.92 4.60
C PHE A 52 -5.93 -8.97 3.31
N LEU A 53 -5.40 -10.14 2.95
CA LEU A 53 -4.64 -10.33 1.71
C LEU A 53 -5.48 -10.00 0.48
N PHE A 54 -6.75 -10.39 0.47
CA PHE A 54 -7.67 -10.06 -0.62
C PHE A 54 -7.82 -8.54 -0.80
N VAL A 55 -8.08 -7.80 0.28
CA VAL A 55 -8.21 -6.33 0.23
C VAL A 55 -6.88 -5.69 -0.18
N TYR A 56 -5.77 -6.15 0.39
CA TYR A 56 -4.44 -5.64 0.11
C TYR A 56 -4.05 -5.81 -1.37
N VAL A 57 -4.13 -7.03 -1.90
CA VAL A 57 -3.82 -7.31 -3.32
C VAL A 57 -4.79 -6.57 -4.23
N GLY A 58 -6.06 -6.46 -3.81
CA GLY A 58 -7.07 -5.66 -4.50
C GLY A 58 -6.64 -4.20 -4.65
N ILE A 59 -6.15 -3.56 -3.57
CA ILE A 59 -5.65 -2.18 -3.60
C ILE A 59 -4.40 -2.04 -4.47
N GLU A 60 -3.46 -2.98 -4.35
CA GLU A 60 -2.20 -3.00 -5.14
C GLU A 60 -2.50 -2.98 -6.64
N VAL A 61 -3.33 -3.93 -7.09
CA VAL A 61 -3.69 -4.06 -8.52
C VAL A 61 -4.61 -2.94 -8.98
N ALA A 62 -5.59 -2.53 -8.16
CA ALA A 62 -6.51 -1.45 -8.51
C ALA A 62 -5.77 -0.12 -8.69
N TYR A 63 -4.85 0.22 -7.79
CA TYR A 63 -4.04 1.44 -7.90
C TYR A 63 -3.10 1.37 -9.11
N GLY A 64 -2.40 0.25 -9.30
CA GLY A 64 -1.50 0.05 -10.43
C GLY A 64 -2.19 0.16 -11.80
N GLY A 65 -3.44 -0.28 -11.91
CA GLY A 65 -4.23 -0.11 -13.15
C GLY A 65 -4.91 1.26 -13.28
N TYR A 66 -5.20 1.93 -12.17
CA TYR A 66 -5.90 3.21 -12.19
C TYR A 66 -4.97 4.41 -12.44
N ILE A 67 -3.71 4.34 -12.01
CA ILE A 67 -2.78 5.49 -12.08
C ILE A 67 -2.50 5.96 -13.51
N ASP A 68 -2.41 5.04 -14.47
CA ASP A 68 -2.28 5.34 -15.90
C ASP A 68 -3.50 6.10 -16.44
N ALA A 69 -4.70 5.52 -16.26
CA ALA A 69 -5.95 6.12 -16.70
C ALA A 69 -6.19 7.49 -16.03
N PHE A 70 -5.80 7.64 -14.77
CA PHE A 70 -5.83 8.92 -14.06
C PHE A 70 -4.91 9.95 -14.73
N SER A 71 -3.68 9.56 -15.01
CA SER A 71 -2.68 10.42 -15.62
C SER A 71 -3.13 10.95 -16.99
N VAL A 72 -3.63 10.07 -17.85
CA VAL A 72 -4.05 10.42 -19.21
C VAL A 72 -5.33 11.26 -19.17
N ARG A 73 -6.31 10.89 -18.34
CA ARG A 73 -7.66 11.48 -18.39
C ARG A 73 -7.84 12.74 -17.54
N TRP A 74 -7.18 12.82 -16.38
CA TRP A 74 -7.32 13.95 -15.45
C TRP A 74 -6.17 14.94 -15.55
N VAL A 75 -4.93 14.47 -15.68
CA VAL A 75 -3.74 15.32 -15.79
C VAL A 75 -3.47 15.74 -17.24
N ARG A 76 -4.18 15.14 -18.21
CA ARG A 76 -3.98 15.35 -19.67
C ARG A 76 -2.54 15.11 -20.11
N SER A 77 -1.87 14.15 -19.44
CA SER A 77 -0.53 13.71 -19.81
C SER A 77 -0.57 12.80 -21.05
N SER A 78 0.60 12.52 -21.64
CA SER A 78 0.70 11.57 -22.74
C SER A 78 0.49 10.12 -22.25
N GLU A 79 0.08 9.22 -23.15
CA GLU A 79 -0.01 7.79 -22.84
C GLU A 79 1.34 7.21 -22.41
N VAL A 80 2.45 7.75 -22.92
CA VAL A 80 3.80 7.36 -22.53
C VAL A 80 4.09 7.74 -21.06
N ASP A 81 3.64 8.92 -20.63
CA ASP A 81 3.82 9.37 -19.25
C ASP A 81 2.98 8.54 -18.25
N GLY A 82 1.76 8.18 -18.62
CA GLY A 82 0.90 7.30 -17.83
C GLY A 82 1.48 5.88 -17.67
N ALA A 83 2.02 5.32 -18.75
CA ALA A 83 2.74 4.05 -18.72
C ALA A 83 4.00 4.14 -17.83
N ASN A 84 4.75 5.24 -17.93
CA ASN A 84 5.93 5.48 -17.09
C ASN A 84 5.57 5.58 -15.60
N LEU A 85 4.46 6.23 -15.23
CA LEU A 85 3.99 6.28 -13.84
C LEU A 85 3.68 4.89 -13.29
N THR A 86 3.03 4.05 -14.11
CA THR A 86 2.74 2.67 -13.74
C THR A 86 4.02 1.86 -13.56
N ALA A 87 5.00 2.01 -14.46
CA ALA A 87 6.30 1.37 -14.33
C ALA A 87 7.03 1.82 -13.06
N ILE A 88 7.01 3.12 -12.74
CA ILE A 88 7.59 3.69 -11.52
C ILE A 88 6.91 3.13 -10.27
N TYR A 89 5.58 3.00 -10.27
CA TYR A 89 4.83 2.39 -9.18
C TYR A 89 5.30 0.96 -8.89
N TRP A 90 5.33 0.10 -9.92
CA TRP A 90 5.79 -1.28 -9.76
C TRP A 90 7.27 -1.38 -9.39
N ALA A 91 8.12 -0.51 -9.95
CA ALA A 91 9.52 -0.46 -9.60
C ALA A 91 9.72 -0.06 -8.12
N ALA A 92 8.99 0.95 -7.63
CA ALA A 92 9.06 1.37 -6.24
C ALA A 92 8.55 0.28 -5.28
N LEU A 93 7.52 -0.46 -5.69
CA LEU A 93 7.04 -1.63 -4.95
C LEU A 93 8.11 -2.73 -4.87
N CYS A 94 8.78 -3.05 -5.99
CA CYS A 94 9.88 -4.02 -6.02
C CYS A 94 11.05 -3.60 -5.11
N VAL A 95 11.46 -2.32 -5.19
CA VAL A 95 12.50 -1.76 -4.32
C VAL A 95 12.08 -1.82 -2.86
N GLY A 96 10.84 -1.44 -2.54
CA GLY A 96 10.30 -1.54 -1.19
C GLY A 96 10.32 -2.98 -0.66
N ARG A 97 10.03 -3.98 -1.50
CA ARG A 97 10.07 -5.41 -1.11
C ARG A 97 11.49 -5.86 -0.82
N PHE A 98 12.45 -5.42 -1.63
CA PHE A 98 13.87 -5.69 -1.39
C PHE A 98 14.34 -5.07 -0.07
N VAL A 99 14.01 -3.80 0.17
CA VAL A 99 14.34 -3.11 1.43
C VAL A 99 13.65 -3.78 2.62
N ALA A 100 12.41 -4.23 2.46
CA ALA A 100 11.69 -4.97 3.49
C ALA A 100 12.34 -6.29 3.85
N ALA A 101 12.74 -7.08 2.86
CA ALA A 101 13.43 -8.34 3.07
C ALA A 101 14.75 -8.15 3.85
N VAL A 102 15.49 -7.08 3.54
CA VAL A 102 16.74 -6.75 4.24
C VAL A 102 16.49 -6.15 5.64
N ALA A 103 15.47 -5.31 5.80
CA ALA A 103 15.18 -4.61 7.06
C ALA A 103 14.45 -5.46 8.11
N THR A 104 13.69 -6.47 7.69
CA THR A 104 12.92 -7.38 8.58
C THR A 104 13.74 -7.93 9.75
N PRO A 105 14.97 -8.45 9.57
CA PRO A 105 15.78 -8.97 10.69
C PRO A 105 16.26 -7.89 11.68
N PHE A 106 16.25 -6.60 11.31
CA PHE A 106 16.80 -5.52 12.13
C PHE A 106 15.74 -4.67 12.86
N VAL A 107 14.46 -4.80 12.49
CA VAL A 107 13.39 -3.90 12.96
C VAL A 107 12.21 -4.68 13.53
N HIS A 108 11.69 -4.23 14.66
CA HIS A 108 10.45 -4.78 15.23
C HIS A 108 9.27 -4.65 14.26
N HIS A 109 8.64 -5.80 13.97
CA HIS A 109 7.57 -5.96 12.98
C HIS A 109 6.43 -4.92 13.10
N ALA A 110 5.97 -4.63 14.32
CA ALA A 110 4.91 -3.66 14.57
C ALA A 110 5.31 -2.21 14.23
N ARG A 111 6.55 -1.81 14.53
CA ARG A 111 7.07 -0.46 14.20
C ARG A 111 7.26 -0.30 12.70
N TYR A 112 7.77 -1.36 12.06
CA TYR A 112 7.99 -1.40 10.63
C TYR A 112 6.68 -1.24 9.84
N LEU A 113 5.64 -1.98 10.24
CA LEU A 113 4.31 -1.90 9.64
C LEU A 113 3.63 -0.54 9.88
N GLY A 114 3.74 -0.01 11.11
CA GLY A 114 3.17 1.30 11.45
C GLY A 114 3.77 2.45 10.63
N LEU A 115 5.09 2.44 10.41
CA LEU A 115 5.77 3.45 9.58
C LEU A 115 5.29 3.41 8.12
N HIS A 116 5.11 2.22 7.55
CA HIS A 116 4.65 2.08 6.17
C HIS A 116 3.18 2.46 6.01
N LEU A 117 2.33 2.17 7.00
CA LEU A 117 0.95 2.65 7.01
C LEU A 117 0.88 4.18 7.04
N LEU A 118 1.68 4.82 7.90
CA LEU A 118 1.77 6.28 7.95
C LEU A 118 2.28 6.86 6.63
N LEU A 119 3.27 6.21 6.01
CA LEU A 119 3.81 6.63 4.72
C LEU A 119 2.77 6.49 3.59
N ALA A 120 1.97 5.42 3.60
CA ALA A 120 0.89 5.23 2.64
C ALA A 120 -0.18 6.32 2.78
N ILE A 121 -0.62 6.60 4.01
CA ILE A 121 -1.60 7.66 4.31
C ILE A 121 -1.06 9.03 3.89
N PHE A 122 0.20 9.33 4.25
CA PHE A 122 0.84 10.58 3.88
C PHE A 122 0.94 10.75 2.36
N SER A 123 1.34 9.69 1.65
CA SER A 123 1.45 9.73 0.19
C SER A 123 0.09 10.00 -0.49
N ILE A 124 -0.97 9.32 -0.05
CA ILE A 124 -2.32 9.54 -0.59
C ILE A 124 -2.80 10.96 -0.29
N ALA A 125 -2.55 11.46 0.93
CA ALA A 125 -2.91 12.82 1.29
C ALA A 125 -2.18 13.86 0.42
N LEU A 126 -0.91 13.64 0.14
CA LEU A 126 -0.09 14.51 -0.72
C LEU A 126 -0.62 14.50 -2.17
N LEU A 127 -0.91 13.32 -2.72
CA LEU A 127 -1.50 13.17 -4.05
C LEU A 127 -2.88 13.86 -4.13
N GLY A 128 -3.72 13.68 -3.11
CA GLY A 128 -5.04 14.31 -3.00
C GLY A 128 -4.96 15.83 -2.93
N ALA A 129 -4.05 16.39 -2.12
CA ALA A 129 -3.86 17.82 -1.98
C ALA A 129 -3.36 18.48 -3.28
N MET A 130 -2.37 17.87 -3.95
CA MET A 130 -1.78 18.44 -5.16
C MET A 130 -2.64 18.24 -6.43
N SER A 131 -3.49 17.20 -6.45
CA SER A 131 -4.43 16.98 -7.57
C SER A 131 -5.62 17.96 -7.62
N SER A 132 -5.76 18.83 -6.63
CA SER A 132 -6.85 19.82 -6.57
C SER A 132 -6.69 20.97 -7.57
N ASP A 133 -5.47 21.24 -8.05
CA ASP A 133 -5.18 22.22 -9.09
C ASP A 133 -4.53 21.52 -10.31
N PRO A 134 -5.29 21.19 -11.36
CA PRO A 134 -4.78 20.52 -12.55
C PRO A 134 -3.68 21.31 -13.28
N SER A 135 -3.62 22.64 -13.10
CA SER A 135 -2.60 23.48 -13.73
C SER A 135 -1.24 23.39 -13.04
N ALA A 136 -1.24 23.11 -11.73
CA ALA A 136 -0.03 22.98 -10.92
C ALA A 136 0.72 21.66 -11.17
N ILE A 137 0.04 20.64 -11.71
CA ILE A 137 0.59 19.29 -11.95
C ILE A 137 0.83 18.98 -13.43
N ALA A 138 0.97 20.01 -14.27
CA ALA A 138 1.19 19.85 -15.69
C ALA A 138 2.41 18.94 -15.99
N PRO A 139 2.38 18.10 -17.04
CA PRO A 139 3.45 17.17 -17.38
C PRO A 139 4.82 17.86 -17.47
N HIS A 140 5.87 17.16 -17.01
CA HIS A 140 7.26 17.63 -16.98
C HIS A 140 7.55 18.89 -16.14
N THR A 141 6.56 19.42 -15.41
CA THR A 141 6.81 20.51 -14.44
C THR A 141 7.28 19.98 -13.10
N ARG A 142 7.81 20.86 -12.23
CA ARG A 142 8.16 20.50 -10.85
C ARG A 142 6.97 19.91 -10.08
N GLY A 143 5.74 20.34 -10.38
CA GLY A 143 4.53 19.84 -9.74
C GLY A 143 4.12 18.45 -10.21
N TRP A 144 4.46 18.04 -11.43
CA TRP A 144 4.32 16.65 -11.88
C TRP A 144 5.20 15.69 -11.07
N TRP A 145 6.47 16.04 -10.92
CA TRP A 145 7.41 15.21 -10.17
C TRP A 145 7.06 15.16 -8.68
N LEU A 146 6.83 16.31 -8.05
CA LEU A 146 6.56 16.38 -6.61
C LEU A 146 5.12 15.97 -6.24
N GLY A 147 4.16 16.19 -7.12
CA GLY A 147 2.73 16.01 -6.86
C GLY A 147 2.12 14.74 -7.41
N VAL A 148 2.78 14.06 -8.37
CA VAL A 148 2.28 12.80 -8.95
C VAL A 148 3.33 11.70 -8.82
N VAL A 149 4.54 11.89 -9.36
CA VAL A 149 5.56 10.83 -9.40
C VAL A 149 6.04 10.44 -8.00
N VAL A 150 6.41 11.42 -7.16
CA VAL A 150 6.90 11.18 -5.79
C VAL A 150 5.83 10.48 -4.94
N PRO A 151 4.58 10.97 -4.85
CA PRO A 151 3.52 10.27 -4.13
C PRO A 151 3.28 8.85 -4.67
N THR A 152 3.17 8.66 -5.99
CA THR A 152 2.97 7.32 -6.57
C THR A 152 4.10 6.35 -6.20
N SER A 153 5.35 6.80 -6.27
CA SER A 153 6.51 5.99 -5.87
C SER A 153 6.52 5.70 -4.36
N LEU A 154 6.21 6.70 -3.53
CA LEU A 154 6.11 6.53 -2.07
C LEU A 154 4.98 5.58 -1.69
N PHE A 155 3.86 5.63 -2.40
CA PHE A 155 2.73 4.73 -2.17
C PHE A 155 3.07 3.30 -2.56
N GLY A 156 3.71 3.08 -3.71
CA GLY A 156 4.22 1.78 -4.11
C GLY A 156 5.23 1.22 -3.11
N PHE A 157 6.18 2.05 -2.65
CA PHE A 157 7.13 1.67 -1.60
C PHE A 157 6.43 1.36 -0.26
N ALA A 158 5.45 2.18 0.13
CA ALA A 158 4.71 2.02 1.37
C ALA A 158 3.87 0.73 1.43
N LEU A 159 3.37 0.25 0.29
CA LEU A 159 2.64 -1.01 0.21
C LEU A 159 3.56 -2.23 0.31
N ALA A 160 4.85 -2.09 -0.01
CA ALA A 160 5.75 -3.21 -0.19
C ALA A 160 5.97 -4.18 1.00
N PRO A 161 6.04 -3.73 2.27
CA PRO A 161 6.37 -4.60 3.40
C PRO A 161 5.18 -5.32 4.04
N LEU A 162 4.02 -5.26 3.38
CA LEU A 162 2.80 -5.91 3.85
C LEU A 162 2.79 -7.42 3.70
N PHE A 163 3.80 -7.98 3.04
CA PHE A 163 4.21 -9.35 3.26
C PHE A 163 5.26 -9.35 4.37
N PRO A 164 4.92 -9.83 5.58
CA PRO A 164 5.92 -10.32 6.50
C PRO A 164 6.81 -11.29 5.72
N GLY A 165 8.12 -11.05 5.73
CA GLY A 165 9.06 -12.12 5.43
C GLY A 165 8.66 -13.35 6.25
N ALA A 166 8.52 -14.47 5.56
CA ALA A 166 8.42 -15.79 6.18
C ALA A 166 9.55 -16.00 7.21
#